data_AF-A0A846P964-F1
#
_entry.id   AF-A0A846P964-F1
#
_cell.length_a   1.000
_cell.length_b   1.000
_cell.length_c   1.000
_cell.angle_alpha   90.00
_cell.angle_beta   90.00
_cell.angle_gamma   90.00
#
_symmetry.space_group_name_H-M   'P 1'
#
loop_
_entity.id
_entity.type
_entity.pdbx_description
1 polymer ?
#
loop_
_entity_poly.entity_id
_entity_poly.type
_entity_poly.pdbx_seq_one_letter_code
_entity_poly.pdbx_strand_id
1 'polypeptide(L)'
;MIRPRYRQHITQLWLMACALIAATLTHGCSTERNPTTLPGAHPESWMDEESPDFHGRFVSLDGTVSCAHCHGIDEPGGRVGVACVDCHGPGSSNCIACHGGLDNITGAPPYGLRGETSDTTLAVGAHTTHLDASSIAAPLSCNACHIVPLFLFSPTHLDLSPPGGQPLDSIAEITWHGIADGGNAVWNRSSRTCAGTYCHGSFTGGNANNAPIWTGTGQATCGSCHDVGSDPAQLQWKHEYHIETAGLLCADCHASVIDTEHNIIDLTLHVNGRADTLRRDPSICDVCHGSGPEVCVGCHGGVDNLTGAPPLGLRGETSADQLAVGAHTLHMEGGTLADAFACSDCHKVPSSLIDDGHLGLDSIAEMTFSPLAGPSASWTRSTATCSSIYCHGSFAGGNMSNSPVWTGFDQADCGSCHDVGSNPNSLSGQHRDHIQEENLDCIECHVSVVSRQLSIIDKKLHVDGLKTVAFLKGGTYQSGSCSGLNSTSCHGTEDWW
;
A
#
# COMPACT_ATOMS: atom_id res chain seq x y z
N MET A 1 96.03 17.17 -28.51
CA MET A 1 94.57 17.32 -28.73
C MET A 1 93.91 15.99 -28.39
N ILE A 2 92.85 16.10 -27.59
CA ILE A 2 92.14 15.12 -26.73
C ILE A 2 92.25 13.64 -27.16
N ARG A 3 92.84 12.82 -26.29
CA ARG A 3 93.14 11.39 -26.47
C ARG A 3 91.85 10.52 -26.34
N PRO A 4 91.57 9.57 -27.25
CA PRO A 4 90.39 8.69 -27.15
C PRO A 4 90.53 7.51 -26.17
N ARG A 5 91.67 7.34 -25.50
CA ARG A 5 91.96 6.16 -24.67
C ARG A 5 91.47 6.21 -23.22
N TYR A 6 90.81 7.30 -22.78
CA TYR A 6 90.37 7.43 -21.37
C TYR A 6 88.88 7.09 -21.11
N ARG A 7 88.05 6.93 -22.16
CA ARG A 7 86.61 6.59 -22.00
C ARG A 7 86.32 5.09 -21.90
N GLN A 8 87.21 4.21 -22.41
CA GLN A 8 86.99 2.76 -22.39
C GLN A 8 87.38 2.10 -21.06
N HIS A 9 88.35 2.64 -20.33
CA HIS A 9 88.75 2.07 -19.04
C HIS A 9 87.80 2.41 -17.90
N ILE A 10 87.17 3.59 -17.90
CA ILE A 10 86.19 3.97 -16.86
C ILE A 10 84.89 3.17 -17.01
N THR A 11 84.44 2.89 -18.24
CA THR A 11 83.22 2.10 -18.48
C THR A 11 83.40 0.61 -18.15
N GLN A 12 84.57 0.02 -18.39
CA GLN A 12 84.85 -1.37 -17.99
C GLN A 12 85.02 -1.54 -16.47
N LEU A 13 85.61 -0.57 -15.77
CA LEU A 13 85.74 -0.59 -14.31
C LEU A 13 84.37 -0.43 -13.60
N TRP A 14 83.45 0.37 -14.14
CA TRP A 14 82.08 0.50 -13.60
C TRP A 14 81.21 -0.73 -13.88
N LEU A 15 81.33 -1.37 -15.04
CA LEU A 15 80.61 -2.60 -15.36
C LEU A 15 81.08 -3.80 -14.51
N MET A 16 82.39 -3.90 -14.22
CA MET A 16 82.90 -4.95 -13.31
C MET A 16 82.54 -4.69 -11.84
N ALA A 17 82.50 -3.43 -11.39
CA ALA A 17 82.08 -3.08 -10.03
C ALA A 17 80.56 -3.34 -9.80
N CYS A 18 79.70 -3.00 -10.76
CA CYS A 18 78.26 -3.30 -10.68
C CYS A 18 77.98 -4.81 -10.80
N ALA A 19 78.75 -5.56 -11.60
CA ALA A 19 78.62 -7.02 -11.68
C ALA A 19 79.08 -7.73 -10.39
N LEU A 20 80.13 -7.25 -9.72
CA LEU A 20 80.54 -7.79 -8.42
C LEU A 20 79.53 -7.48 -7.31
N ILE A 21 78.91 -6.28 -7.31
CA ILE A 21 77.88 -5.91 -6.32
C ILE A 21 76.56 -6.67 -6.56
N ALA A 22 76.17 -6.91 -7.82
CA ALA A 22 75.01 -7.74 -8.14
C ALA A 22 75.26 -9.23 -7.84
N ALA A 23 76.49 -9.72 -8.02
CA ALA A 23 76.85 -11.09 -7.66
C ALA A 23 76.91 -11.32 -6.14
N THR A 24 77.33 -10.32 -5.34
CA THR A 24 77.30 -10.42 -3.87
C THR A 24 75.89 -10.26 -3.28
N LEU A 25 75.02 -9.45 -3.90
CA LEU A 25 73.60 -9.34 -3.50
C LEU A 25 72.78 -10.59 -3.86
N THR A 26 73.13 -11.30 -4.93
CA THR A 26 72.44 -12.55 -5.33
C THR A 26 73.00 -13.80 -4.62
N HIS A 27 74.29 -13.84 -4.27
CA HIS A 27 74.81 -14.90 -3.40
C HIS A 27 74.29 -14.79 -1.96
N GLY A 28 74.15 -13.58 -1.42
CA GLY A 28 73.61 -13.33 -0.08
C GLY A 28 72.13 -13.68 0.10
N CYS A 29 71.37 -13.85 -0.99
CA CYS A 29 69.96 -14.27 -0.94
C CYS A 29 69.73 -15.74 -1.37
N SER A 30 70.79 -16.48 -1.73
CA SER A 30 70.67 -17.86 -2.23
C SER A 30 71.06 -18.94 -1.23
N THR A 31 71.70 -18.58 -0.11
CA THR A 31 72.19 -19.56 0.88
C THR A 31 71.35 -19.70 2.16
N GLU A 32 70.17 -19.08 2.25
CA GLU A 32 69.18 -19.39 3.30
C GLU A 32 67.82 -19.81 2.72
N ARG A 33 67.85 -20.75 1.77
CA ARG A 33 66.67 -21.55 1.38
C ARG A 33 66.60 -22.91 2.08
N ASN A 34 67.29 -23.06 3.20
CA ASN A 34 66.80 -23.99 4.20
C ASN A 34 65.81 -23.20 5.05
N PRO A 35 64.51 -23.56 5.08
CA PRO A 35 63.68 -23.07 6.16
C PRO A 35 64.38 -23.49 7.43
N THR A 36 64.78 -22.53 8.27
CA THR A 36 64.95 -22.84 9.68
C THR A 36 63.56 -23.25 10.16
N THR A 37 63.25 -24.54 10.06
CA THR A 37 62.34 -25.16 11.01
C THR A 37 62.93 -24.77 12.35
N LEU A 38 62.33 -23.82 13.05
CA LEU A 38 62.55 -23.67 14.48
C LEU A 38 62.03 -24.99 15.07
N PRO A 39 62.88 -25.95 15.44
CA PRO A 39 62.39 -27.15 16.11
C PRO A 39 61.89 -26.66 17.47
N GLY A 40 60.61 -26.86 17.79
CA GLY A 40 60.05 -26.56 19.11
C GLY A 40 59.39 -25.20 19.31
N ALA A 41 58.94 -24.50 18.26
CA ALA A 41 58.04 -23.35 18.44
C ALA A 41 56.66 -23.76 18.97
N HIS A 42 56.21 -24.98 18.64
CA HIS A 42 54.99 -25.59 19.14
C HIS A 42 55.33 -26.95 19.79
N PRO A 43 54.61 -27.38 20.84
CA PRO A 43 54.79 -28.70 21.44
C PRO A 43 54.41 -29.82 20.46
N GLU A 44 54.91 -31.04 20.68
CA GLU A 44 54.51 -32.20 19.85
C GLU A 44 53.00 -32.45 19.87
N SER A 45 52.34 -32.06 20.97
CA SER A 45 50.89 -32.16 21.17
C SER A 45 50.06 -31.07 20.48
N TRP A 46 50.69 -30.20 19.68
CA TRP A 46 50.01 -29.07 19.00
C TRP A 46 48.93 -29.51 18.00
N MET A 47 49.10 -30.70 17.42
CA MET A 47 48.17 -31.30 16.45
C MET A 47 47.23 -32.34 17.06
N ASP A 48 47.31 -32.59 18.37
CA ASP A 48 46.47 -33.56 19.07
C ASP A 48 45.20 -32.88 19.58
N GLU A 49 44.03 -33.26 19.07
CA GLU A 49 42.73 -32.65 19.42
C GLU A 49 42.36 -32.83 20.90
N GLU A 50 42.86 -33.87 21.56
CA GLU A 50 42.60 -34.12 22.98
C GLU A 50 43.58 -33.36 23.90
N SER A 51 44.64 -32.76 23.32
CA SER A 51 45.66 -32.04 24.06
C SER A 51 45.17 -30.69 24.55
N PRO A 52 45.52 -30.27 25.78
CA PRO A 52 45.31 -28.89 26.23
C PRO A 52 46.06 -27.86 25.39
N ASP A 53 47.14 -28.28 24.70
CA ASP A 53 47.98 -27.46 23.82
C ASP A 53 47.53 -27.50 22.35
N PHE A 54 46.36 -28.07 22.04
CA PHE A 54 45.86 -28.14 20.67
C PHE A 54 45.74 -26.74 20.03
N HIS A 55 46.24 -26.59 18.80
CA HIS A 55 46.24 -25.31 18.10
C HIS A 55 44.84 -24.72 17.90
N GLY A 56 43.83 -25.55 17.64
CA GLY A 56 42.44 -25.09 17.51
C GLY A 56 41.92 -24.44 18.79
N ARG A 57 42.35 -24.94 19.95
CA ARG A 57 42.02 -24.36 21.25
C ARG A 57 42.73 -23.03 21.47
N PHE A 58 44.01 -22.94 21.11
CA PHE A 58 44.75 -21.68 21.16
C PHE A 58 44.10 -20.62 20.27
N VAL A 59 43.79 -20.96 19.02
CA VAL A 59 43.11 -20.06 18.07
C VAL A 59 41.74 -19.61 18.60
N SER A 60 40.98 -20.49 19.25
CA SER A 60 39.67 -20.14 19.84
C SER A 60 39.73 -19.17 21.03
N LEU A 61 40.86 -19.13 21.76
CA LEU A 61 41.03 -18.33 22.96
C LEU A 61 41.79 -17.03 22.71
N ASP A 62 42.86 -17.11 21.92
CA ASP A 62 43.86 -16.06 21.74
C ASP A 62 43.89 -15.49 20.31
N GLY A 63 43.11 -16.06 19.39
CA GLY A 63 43.06 -15.66 17.99
C GLY A 63 44.30 -16.07 17.19
N THR A 64 44.44 -15.52 15.97
CA THR A 64 45.53 -15.86 15.03
C THR A 64 46.61 -14.79 14.90
N VAL A 65 46.46 -13.62 15.53
CA VAL A 65 47.35 -12.47 15.29
C VAL A 65 48.80 -12.73 15.71
N SER A 66 49.03 -13.53 16.76
CA SER A 66 50.39 -13.95 17.10
C SER A 66 51.00 -14.87 16.05
N CYS A 67 50.19 -15.67 15.35
CA CYS A 67 50.61 -16.62 14.33
C CYS A 67 51.17 -15.92 13.09
N ALA A 68 50.54 -14.80 12.69
CA ALA A 68 50.91 -14.00 11.52
C ALA A 68 52.39 -13.56 11.50
N HIS A 69 53.02 -13.44 12.67
CA HIS A 69 54.44 -13.09 12.81
C HIS A 69 55.36 -14.14 12.16
N CYS A 70 54.97 -15.41 12.19
CA CYS A 70 55.72 -16.53 11.64
C CYS A 70 55.06 -17.10 10.38
N HIS A 71 53.73 -17.18 10.35
CA HIS A 71 52.92 -17.84 9.32
C HIS A 71 52.33 -16.88 8.27
N GLY A 72 52.52 -15.55 8.43
CA GLY A 72 52.13 -14.51 7.47
C GLY A 72 50.75 -13.90 7.74
N ILE A 73 50.51 -12.67 7.28
CA ILE A 73 49.32 -11.87 7.65
C ILE A 73 47.98 -12.44 7.16
N ASP A 74 48.01 -13.22 6.06
CA ASP A 74 46.87 -13.98 5.54
C ASP A 74 47.06 -15.50 5.74
N GLU A 75 48.01 -15.87 6.61
CA GLU A 75 48.40 -17.25 6.92
C GLU A 75 48.73 -18.15 5.71
N PRO A 76 49.37 -17.67 4.60
CA PRO A 76 49.74 -18.51 3.46
C PRO A 76 51.02 -19.35 3.73
N GLY A 77 51.48 -19.41 4.97
CA GLY A 77 52.68 -20.13 5.40
C GLY A 77 53.87 -19.26 5.79
N GLY A 78 53.92 -18.00 5.35
CA GLY A 78 54.87 -17.00 5.85
C GLY A 78 56.33 -17.45 5.78
N ARG A 79 57.09 -17.23 6.86
CA ARG A 79 58.51 -17.62 6.96
C ARG A 79 58.71 -19.10 7.27
N VAL A 80 57.70 -19.76 7.83
CA VAL A 80 57.76 -21.16 8.28
C VAL A 80 57.23 -22.16 7.25
N GLY A 81 56.55 -21.69 6.21
CA GLY A 81 56.05 -22.49 5.09
C GLY A 81 54.84 -23.39 5.41
N VAL A 82 54.12 -23.14 6.51
CA VAL A 82 52.95 -23.94 6.93
C VAL A 82 51.71 -23.04 6.95
N ALA A 83 50.81 -23.23 5.99
CA ALA A 83 49.58 -22.47 5.88
C ALA A 83 48.42 -23.19 6.56
N CYS A 84 47.49 -22.45 7.17
CA CYS A 84 46.32 -23.08 7.78
C CYS A 84 45.48 -23.85 6.74
N VAL A 85 45.43 -23.36 5.49
CA VAL A 85 44.73 -24.00 4.37
C VAL A 85 45.34 -25.32 3.92
N ASP A 86 46.59 -25.61 4.28
CA ASP A 86 47.22 -26.89 3.94
C ASP A 86 46.53 -28.06 4.68
N CYS A 87 45.91 -27.77 5.83
CA CYS A 87 45.13 -28.73 6.61
C CYS A 87 43.63 -28.40 6.64
N HIS A 88 43.24 -27.11 6.62
CA HIS A 88 41.87 -26.63 6.73
C HIS A 88 41.25 -26.17 5.39
N GLY A 89 41.29 -27.04 4.39
CA GLY A 89 40.71 -26.79 3.06
C GLY A 89 39.16 -26.81 2.99
N PRO A 90 38.58 -26.63 1.79
CA PRO A 90 37.12 -26.52 1.58
C PRO A 90 36.30 -27.76 2.01
N GLY A 91 36.96 -28.90 2.22
CA GLY A 91 36.33 -30.15 2.69
C GLY A 91 36.33 -30.34 4.21
N SER A 92 37.16 -29.58 4.95
CA SER A 92 37.20 -29.56 6.42
C SER A 92 36.35 -28.44 7.03
N SER A 93 35.81 -27.55 6.20
CA SER A 93 34.98 -26.40 6.59
C SER A 93 33.49 -26.75 6.69
N ASN A 94 33.15 -27.77 7.48
CA ASN A 94 31.77 -27.96 7.89
C ASN A 94 31.50 -27.04 9.10
N CYS A 95 30.53 -26.13 9.01
CA CYS A 95 30.19 -25.20 10.09
C CYS A 95 29.96 -25.93 11.42
N ILE A 96 29.38 -27.13 11.35
CA ILE A 96 29.06 -27.93 12.53
C ILE A 96 30.31 -28.49 13.24
N ALA A 97 31.47 -28.52 12.58
CA ALA A 97 32.69 -29.07 13.15
C ALA A 97 33.27 -28.16 14.25
N CYS A 98 33.04 -26.84 14.17
CA CYS A 98 33.51 -25.87 15.17
C CYS A 98 32.35 -25.18 15.88
N HIS A 99 31.27 -24.88 15.15
CA HIS A 99 30.09 -24.15 15.64
C HIS A 99 28.85 -25.03 15.71
N GLY A 100 28.95 -26.35 15.67
CA GLY A 100 27.76 -27.22 15.61
C GLY A 100 27.14 -27.48 16.98
N GLY A 101 25.83 -27.31 17.09
CA GLY A 101 25.00 -27.87 18.14
C GLY A 101 24.55 -29.30 17.86
N LEU A 102 23.95 -29.93 18.88
CA LEU A 102 23.38 -31.29 18.79
C LEU A 102 21.85 -31.29 18.64
N ASP A 103 21.20 -30.12 18.62
CA ASP A 103 19.74 -30.06 18.62
C ASP A 103 19.15 -30.50 17.27
N ASN A 104 19.86 -30.20 16.16
CA ASN A 104 19.42 -30.57 14.82
C ASN A 104 20.58 -30.79 13.83
N ILE A 105 20.25 -31.18 12.60
CA ILE A 105 21.22 -31.47 11.54
C ILE A 105 21.90 -30.23 10.96
N THR A 106 21.41 -29.02 11.26
CA THR A 106 22.01 -27.77 10.77
C THR A 106 23.20 -27.35 11.64
N GLY A 107 23.40 -28.01 12.78
CA GLY A 107 24.37 -27.62 13.79
C GLY A 107 23.92 -26.41 14.60
N ALA A 108 22.62 -26.19 14.75
CA ALA A 108 22.10 -25.23 15.72
C ALA A 108 21.75 -25.91 17.06
N PRO A 109 21.75 -25.14 18.17
CA PRO A 109 22.35 -23.82 18.27
C PRO A 109 23.88 -23.98 18.32
N PRO A 110 24.64 -23.03 17.75
CA PRO A 110 26.08 -23.15 17.79
C PRO A 110 26.61 -23.13 19.21
N TYR A 111 27.59 -23.97 19.51
CA TYR A 111 28.32 -23.86 20.77
C TYR A 111 29.15 -22.58 20.79
N GLY A 112 29.20 -21.94 21.96
CA GLY A 112 30.13 -20.85 22.18
C GLY A 112 31.57 -21.36 22.14
N LEU A 113 32.50 -20.51 21.69
CA LEU A 113 33.92 -20.84 21.59
C LEU A 113 34.58 -21.19 22.94
N ARG A 114 33.90 -20.94 24.07
CA ARG A 114 34.36 -21.33 25.42
C ARG A 114 33.60 -22.54 25.95
N GLY A 115 32.91 -23.28 25.09
CA GLY A 115 32.13 -24.46 25.42
C GLY A 115 30.74 -24.16 25.99
N GLU A 116 30.22 -22.95 25.80
CA GLU A 116 28.83 -22.64 26.16
C GLU A 116 27.87 -23.45 25.27
N THR A 117 26.95 -24.19 25.88
CA THR A 117 25.96 -25.02 25.14
C THR A 117 24.51 -24.61 25.40
N SER A 118 24.28 -23.71 26.36
CA SER A 118 22.94 -23.31 26.78
C SER A 118 22.45 -22.11 25.98
N ASP A 119 21.25 -22.21 25.39
CA ASP A 119 20.52 -21.17 24.65
C ASP A 119 20.26 -19.88 25.46
N THR A 120 20.29 -19.97 26.79
CA THR A 120 20.21 -18.80 27.68
C THR A 120 21.49 -17.94 27.72
N THR A 121 22.57 -18.39 27.09
CA THR A 121 23.83 -17.64 27.01
C THR A 121 23.88 -16.76 25.76
N LEU A 122 24.59 -15.63 25.86
CA LEU A 122 24.76 -14.71 24.72
C LEU A 122 25.49 -15.37 23.54
N ALA A 123 26.38 -16.32 23.82
CA ALA A 123 27.16 -17.03 22.80
C ALA A 123 26.33 -18.03 21.97
N VAL A 124 25.25 -18.57 22.54
CA VAL A 124 24.44 -19.64 21.92
C VAL A 124 23.11 -19.09 21.44
N GLY A 125 22.30 -18.45 22.30
CA GLY A 125 21.00 -17.90 21.94
C GLY A 125 19.95 -18.89 21.43
N ALA A 126 18.78 -18.37 21.06
CA ALA A 126 17.63 -19.14 20.60
C ALA A 126 17.66 -19.45 19.08
N HIS A 127 18.81 -19.91 18.54
CA HIS A 127 18.97 -20.21 17.11
C HIS A 127 18.00 -21.28 16.60
N THR A 128 17.82 -22.36 17.36
CA THR A 128 17.00 -23.52 16.96
C THR A 128 15.58 -23.12 16.57
N THR A 129 15.00 -22.15 17.27
CA THR A 129 13.65 -21.61 16.98
C THR A 129 13.50 -21.07 15.56
N HIS A 130 14.58 -20.57 14.96
CA HIS A 130 14.56 -19.99 13.61
C HIS A 130 14.96 -21.00 12.54
N LEU A 131 15.83 -21.96 12.86
CA LEU A 131 16.33 -22.95 11.89
C LEU A 131 15.46 -24.21 11.80
N ASP A 132 14.51 -24.38 12.72
CA ASP A 132 13.47 -25.40 12.65
C ASP A 132 12.14 -24.80 12.20
N ALA A 133 11.25 -25.64 11.66
CA ALA A 133 9.89 -25.21 11.33
C ALA A 133 9.14 -24.95 12.64
N SER A 134 8.50 -23.78 12.72
CA SER A 134 7.62 -23.45 13.84
C SER A 134 6.16 -23.72 13.49
N SER A 135 5.25 -23.50 14.44
CA SER A 135 3.81 -23.52 14.15
C SER A 135 3.35 -22.33 13.29
N ILE A 136 4.22 -21.35 13.02
CA ILE A 136 3.84 -20.11 12.34
C ILE A 136 4.70 -19.78 11.11
N ALA A 137 5.85 -20.41 10.90
CA ALA A 137 6.73 -20.12 9.77
C ALA A 137 7.60 -21.32 9.42
N ALA A 138 7.97 -21.41 8.15
CA ALA A 138 8.98 -22.33 7.65
C ALA A 138 10.37 -22.03 8.23
N PRO A 139 11.29 -23.01 8.23
CA PRO A 139 12.65 -22.80 8.70
C PRO A 139 13.38 -21.71 7.91
N LEU A 140 14.15 -20.90 8.61
CA LEU A 140 15.09 -19.94 8.03
C LEU A 140 16.47 -20.58 7.85
N SER A 141 17.19 -20.17 6.83
CA SER A 141 18.59 -20.56 6.63
C SER A 141 19.53 -19.66 7.45
N CYS A 142 20.75 -20.11 7.70
CA CYS A 142 21.76 -19.34 8.45
C CYS A 142 22.05 -17.98 7.78
N ASN A 143 21.96 -17.94 6.45
CA ASN A 143 22.08 -16.72 5.69
C ASN A 143 20.83 -15.83 5.79
N ALA A 144 19.89 -16.03 6.70
CA ALA A 144 18.85 -15.04 6.97
C ALA A 144 19.40 -13.90 7.84
N CYS A 145 20.37 -14.17 8.73
CA CYS A 145 20.84 -13.19 9.73
C CYS A 145 22.34 -12.87 9.66
N HIS A 146 23.12 -13.71 9.00
CA HIS A 146 24.56 -13.53 8.86
C HIS A 146 25.02 -13.84 7.43
N ILE A 147 26.20 -13.34 7.07
CA ILE A 147 26.93 -13.84 5.91
C ILE A 147 27.53 -15.19 6.29
N VAL A 148 27.07 -16.26 5.64
CA VAL A 148 27.66 -17.60 5.81
C VAL A 148 28.98 -17.64 5.04
N PRO A 149 30.14 -17.73 5.70
CA PRO A 149 31.43 -17.69 5.04
C PRO A 149 31.64 -18.97 4.21
N LEU A 150 32.15 -18.81 2.99
CA LEU A 150 32.50 -19.96 2.13
C LEU A 150 33.76 -20.69 2.61
N PHE A 151 34.61 -20.02 3.38
CA PHE A 151 35.89 -20.55 3.88
C PHE A 151 36.15 -20.11 5.32
N LEU A 152 36.81 -20.97 6.11
CA LEU A 152 37.20 -20.71 7.50
C LEU A 152 37.98 -19.40 7.66
N PHE A 153 38.86 -19.08 6.72
CA PHE A 153 39.72 -17.88 6.75
C PHE A 153 39.13 -16.68 6.01
N SER A 154 37.81 -16.67 5.77
CA SER A 154 37.17 -15.47 5.21
C SER A 154 37.42 -14.29 6.17
N PRO A 155 37.80 -13.09 5.68
CA PRO A 155 38.15 -11.96 6.53
C PRO A 155 37.08 -11.60 7.57
N THR A 156 35.80 -11.86 7.26
CA THR A 156 34.65 -11.62 8.13
C THR A 156 34.30 -12.77 9.09
N HIS A 157 35.02 -13.90 9.05
CA HIS A 157 34.75 -15.07 9.89
C HIS A 157 35.72 -15.19 11.08
N LEU A 158 37.02 -14.91 10.88
CA LEU A 158 38.04 -14.96 11.94
C LEU A 158 38.46 -13.59 12.47
N ASP A 159 37.70 -12.54 12.15
CA ASP A 159 37.99 -11.14 12.50
C ASP A 159 39.49 -10.81 12.35
N LEU A 160 40.06 -11.13 11.17
CA LEU A 160 41.45 -10.78 10.89
C LEU A 160 41.48 -9.28 10.65
N SER A 161 41.93 -8.49 11.65
CA SER A 161 41.87 -7.03 11.62
C SER A 161 42.25 -6.46 10.24
N PRO A 162 41.35 -5.76 9.55
CA PRO A 162 41.74 -4.95 8.40
C PRO A 162 42.67 -3.81 8.86
N PRO A 163 43.39 -3.14 7.94
CA PRO A 163 44.15 -1.94 8.27
C PRO A 163 43.18 -0.86 8.77
N GLY A 164 43.06 -0.71 10.10
CA GLY A 164 42.03 0.12 10.73
C GLY A 164 41.79 -0.13 12.23
N GLY A 165 42.27 -1.25 12.78
CA GLY A 165 42.50 -1.39 14.23
C GLY A 165 41.24 -1.49 15.13
N GLN A 166 40.18 -2.17 14.68
CA GLN A 166 39.19 -2.66 15.63
C GLN A 166 39.80 -3.84 16.42
N PRO A 167 39.66 -3.89 17.76
CA PRO A 167 40.22 -4.97 18.56
C PRO A 167 39.50 -6.29 18.24
N LEU A 168 40.29 -7.36 18.06
CA LEU A 168 39.81 -8.74 17.93
C LEU A 168 38.95 -9.08 19.14
N ASP A 169 37.64 -9.30 18.95
CA ASP A 169 36.74 -9.54 20.07
C ASP A 169 36.04 -10.91 20.04
N SER A 170 36.30 -11.72 19.01
CA SER A 170 35.66 -13.04 18.79
C SER A 170 34.13 -12.97 18.83
N ILE A 171 33.55 -11.82 18.46
CA ILE A 171 32.12 -11.61 18.36
C ILE A 171 31.68 -11.93 16.92
N ALA A 172 30.66 -12.77 16.77
CA ALA A 172 30.04 -13.00 15.48
C ALA A 172 29.28 -11.74 15.02
N GLU A 173 29.67 -11.19 13.87
CA GLU A 173 29.06 -9.98 13.33
C GLU A 173 27.70 -10.30 12.68
N ILE A 174 26.62 -9.70 13.19
CA ILE A 174 25.29 -9.80 12.58
C ILE A 174 25.25 -8.89 11.37
N THR A 175 24.92 -9.48 10.23
CA THR A 175 24.79 -8.77 8.95
C THR A 175 23.40 -9.03 8.42
N TRP A 176 22.55 -8.02 8.48
CA TRP A 176 21.19 -8.13 7.98
C TRP A 176 21.19 -8.08 6.46
N HIS A 177 20.49 -9.03 5.84
CA HIS A 177 20.28 -9.05 4.40
C HIS A 177 19.00 -9.81 4.03
N GLY A 178 18.60 -9.71 2.77
CA GLY A 178 17.40 -10.37 2.26
C GLY A 178 16.14 -9.97 3.03
N ILE A 179 15.33 -10.96 3.38
CA ILE A 179 14.07 -10.72 4.10
C ILE A 179 14.27 -10.20 5.52
N ALA A 180 15.43 -10.40 6.15
CA ALA A 180 15.64 -9.98 7.54
C ALA A 180 15.94 -8.48 7.67
N ASP A 181 16.45 -7.84 6.61
CA ASP A 181 16.71 -6.40 6.60
C ASP A 181 15.42 -5.63 6.32
N GLY A 182 14.70 -5.28 7.39
CA GLY A 182 13.50 -4.43 7.36
C GLY A 182 13.79 -2.95 7.12
N GLY A 183 15.00 -2.60 6.66
CA GLY A 183 15.47 -1.23 6.39
C GLY A 183 16.12 -0.54 7.59
N ASN A 184 15.92 -1.06 8.81
CA ASN A 184 16.55 -0.60 10.05
C ASN A 184 16.85 -1.77 11.00
N ALA A 185 17.12 -2.95 10.45
CA ALA A 185 17.38 -4.13 11.25
C ALA A 185 18.59 -3.89 12.16
N VAL A 186 18.43 -4.20 13.44
CA VAL A 186 19.44 -3.94 14.46
C VAL A 186 19.44 -5.01 15.53
N TRP A 187 20.66 -5.38 15.92
CA TRP A 187 20.93 -6.17 17.10
C TRP A 187 21.60 -5.29 18.15
N ASN A 188 21.03 -5.22 19.36
CA ASN A 188 21.67 -4.54 20.48
C ASN A 188 22.22 -5.58 21.47
N ARG A 189 23.56 -5.69 21.52
CA ARG A 189 24.26 -6.65 22.38
C ARG A 189 24.03 -6.41 23.87
N SER A 190 23.88 -5.15 24.30
CA SER A 190 23.72 -4.78 25.71
C SER A 190 22.34 -5.17 26.26
N SER A 191 21.28 -4.87 25.51
CA SER A 191 19.91 -5.27 25.86
C SER A 191 19.56 -6.69 25.40
N ARG A 192 20.40 -7.28 24.55
CA ARG A 192 20.20 -8.57 23.89
C ARG A 192 18.91 -8.62 23.06
N THR A 193 18.56 -7.51 22.41
CA THR A 193 17.30 -7.39 21.65
C THR A 193 17.55 -7.28 20.16
N CYS A 194 16.72 -7.98 19.38
CA CYS A 194 16.59 -7.79 17.94
C CYS A 194 15.43 -6.81 17.67
N ALA A 195 15.60 -5.86 16.77
CA ALA A 195 14.54 -4.94 16.37
C ALA A 195 14.69 -4.52 14.91
N GLY A 196 13.63 -3.96 14.31
CA GLY A 196 13.70 -3.40 12.96
C GLY A 196 13.85 -4.43 11.84
N THR A 197 13.73 -5.73 12.15
CA THR A 197 13.69 -6.79 11.14
C THR A 197 12.25 -6.99 10.65
N TYR A 198 12.09 -7.45 9.41
CA TYR A 198 10.76 -7.81 8.88
C TYR A 198 10.04 -8.82 9.79
N CYS A 199 10.72 -9.89 10.20
CA CYS A 199 10.15 -10.93 11.04
C CYS A 199 9.73 -10.43 12.44
N HIS A 200 10.31 -9.32 12.90
CA HIS A 200 10.00 -8.71 14.19
C HIS A 200 9.23 -7.38 14.02
N GLY A 201 8.25 -7.38 13.11
CA GLY A 201 7.23 -6.33 13.03
C GLY A 201 7.62 -5.09 12.22
N SER A 202 8.80 -5.06 11.58
CA SER A 202 9.22 -3.95 10.71
C SER A 202 8.67 -4.11 9.29
N PHE A 203 7.34 -4.07 9.17
CA PHE A 203 6.61 -4.03 7.90
C PHE A 203 5.33 -3.21 8.05
N THR A 204 4.70 -2.85 6.93
CA THR A 204 3.44 -2.09 6.94
C THR A 204 2.34 -2.88 7.65
N GLY A 205 1.79 -2.33 8.73
CA GLY A 205 0.81 -3.01 9.58
C GLY A 205 1.42 -3.93 10.65
N GLY A 206 2.75 -4.00 10.75
CA GLY A 206 3.46 -4.71 11.79
C GLY A 206 3.60 -3.89 13.09
N ASN A 207 3.79 -4.59 14.19
CA ASN A 207 4.08 -4.03 15.50
C ASN A 207 5.57 -3.69 15.61
N ALA A 208 5.92 -2.42 15.38
CA ALA A 208 7.30 -1.93 15.47
C ALA A 208 7.93 -2.07 16.87
N ASN A 209 7.12 -2.31 17.92
CA ASN A 209 7.62 -2.55 19.28
C ASN A 209 8.01 -4.01 19.53
N ASN A 210 7.81 -4.90 18.55
CA ASN A 210 8.23 -6.29 18.68
C ASN A 210 9.76 -6.39 18.69
N ALA A 211 10.32 -6.42 19.89
CA ALA A 211 11.76 -6.46 20.12
C ALA A 211 12.13 -7.72 20.93
N PRO A 212 12.15 -8.91 20.31
CA PRO A 212 12.46 -10.15 21.00
C PRO A 212 13.89 -10.14 21.55
N ILE A 213 14.10 -10.96 22.58
CA ILE A 213 15.35 -11.09 23.30
C ILE A 213 16.05 -12.35 22.79
N TRP A 214 17.31 -12.25 22.40
CA TRP A 214 18.11 -13.36 21.83
C TRP A 214 18.12 -14.65 22.64
N THR A 215 18.10 -14.53 23.96
CA THR A 215 18.10 -15.65 24.91
C THR A 215 16.72 -15.91 25.50
N GLY A 216 15.67 -15.29 24.95
CA GLY A 216 14.30 -15.38 25.40
C GLY A 216 13.57 -16.56 24.77
N THR A 217 12.47 -16.98 25.41
CA THR A 217 11.58 -18.04 24.93
C THR A 217 10.14 -17.56 24.89
N GLY A 218 9.32 -18.14 24.01
CA GLY A 218 7.88 -17.84 23.93
C GLY A 218 7.54 -16.41 23.48
N GLN A 219 8.40 -15.76 22.71
CA GLN A 219 8.25 -14.33 22.34
C GLN A 219 7.49 -14.09 21.03
N ALA A 220 7.04 -15.15 20.35
CA ALA A 220 6.30 -15.09 19.08
C ALA A 220 4.85 -15.55 19.25
N THR A 221 4.14 -14.96 20.22
CA THR A 221 2.70 -15.22 20.40
C THR A 221 1.88 -14.51 19.32
N CYS A 222 0.74 -15.06 18.92
CA CYS A 222 -0.15 -14.38 17.96
C CYS A 222 -0.49 -12.96 18.48
N GLY A 223 -0.44 -11.97 17.60
CA GLY A 223 -0.58 -10.55 17.96
C GLY A 223 0.74 -9.84 18.27
N SER A 224 1.85 -10.55 18.50
CA SER A 224 3.14 -9.91 18.82
C SER A 224 3.75 -9.19 17.62
N CYS A 225 3.57 -9.74 16.41
CA CYS A 225 4.17 -9.21 15.17
C CYS A 225 3.25 -8.28 14.39
N HIS A 226 1.94 -8.57 14.35
CA HIS A 226 0.91 -7.75 13.73
C HIS A 226 -0.43 -8.07 14.44
N ASP A 227 -1.41 -7.17 14.34
CA ASP A 227 -2.74 -7.42 14.90
C ASP A 227 -3.42 -8.62 14.20
N VAL A 228 -4.27 -9.32 14.95
CA VAL A 228 -4.97 -10.55 14.53
C VAL A 228 -6.48 -10.32 14.37
N GLY A 229 -6.89 -9.08 14.11
CA GLY A 229 -8.28 -8.67 13.96
C GLY A 229 -8.89 -8.08 15.24
N SER A 230 -8.11 -7.90 16.31
CA SER A 230 -8.60 -7.31 17.56
C SER A 230 -8.56 -5.78 17.57
N ASP A 231 -7.65 -5.21 16.80
CA ASP A 231 -7.51 -3.78 16.52
C ASP A 231 -7.09 -3.60 15.05
N PRO A 232 -8.01 -3.87 14.09
CA PRO A 232 -7.73 -3.82 12.64
C PRO A 232 -7.14 -2.51 12.13
N ALA A 233 -7.34 -1.39 12.85
CA ALA A 233 -6.73 -0.09 12.53
C ALA A 233 -5.19 -0.16 12.51
N GLN A 234 -4.58 -1.03 13.31
CA GLN A 234 -3.12 -1.24 13.28
C GLN A 234 -2.64 -1.83 11.94
N LEU A 235 -3.50 -2.61 11.26
CA LEU A 235 -3.25 -3.19 9.95
C LEU A 235 -3.51 -2.21 8.78
N GLN A 236 -3.69 -0.92 9.08
CA GLN A 236 -4.07 0.16 8.16
C GLN A 236 -5.56 0.16 7.77
N TRP A 237 -6.00 1.30 7.25
CA TRP A 237 -7.40 1.59 6.92
C TRP A 237 -8.08 0.51 6.05
N LYS A 238 -7.33 -0.16 5.17
CA LYS A 238 -7.89 -1.20 4.31
C LYS A 238 -8.36 -2.39 5.14
N HIS A 239 -7.55 -2.88 6.07
CA HIS A 239 -7.95 -3.99 6.94
C HIS A 239 -9.06 -3.55 7.89
N GLU A 240 -8.95 -2.35 8.46
CA GLU A 240 -10.00 -1.75 9.31
C GLU A 240 -11.37 -1.77 8.65
N TYR A 241 -11.47 -1.23 7.43
CA TYR A 241 -12.73 -1.22 6.68
C TYR A 241 -13.23 -2.65 6.39
N HIS A 242 -12.36 -3.51 5.85
CA HIS A 242 -12.82 -4.84 5.40
C HIS A 242 -13.18 -5.77 6.56
N ILE A 243 -12.52 -5.65 7.72
CA ILE A 243 -12.77 -6.48 8.89
C ILE A 243 -13.94 -5.92 9.70
N GLU A 244 -13.92 -4.63 10.05
CA GLU A 244 -14.93 -4.05 10.95
C GLU A 244 -16.22 -3.65 10.22
N THR A 245 -16.11 -3.09 9.02
CA THR A 245 -17.28 -2.61 8.26
C THR A 245 -17.85 -3.71 7.38
N ALA A 246 -17.00 -4.35 6.57
CA ALA A 246 -17.45 -5.37 5.62
C ALA A 246 -17.55 -6.78 6.23
N GLY A 247 -17.06 -6.99 7.45
CA GLY A 247 -17.17 -8.28 8.16
C GLY A 247 -16.40 -9.43 7.51
N LEU A 248 -15.34 -9.13 6.74
CA LEU A 248 -14.53 -10.14 6.06
C LEU A 248 -13.50 -10.77 7.00
N LEU A 249 -13.24 -12.05 6.77
CA LEU A 249 -12.24 -12.82 7.49
C LEU A 249 -10.87 -12.70 6.80
N CYS A 250 -9.78 -12.95 7.54
CA CYS A 250 -8.44 -13.00 6.97
C CYS A 250 -8.36 -13.96 5.76
N ALA A 251 -8.99 -15.12 5.89
CA ALA A 251 -9.04 -16.16 4.85
C ALA A 251 -9.80 -15.75 3.58
N ASP A 252 -10.65 -14.70 3.61
CA ASP A 252 -11.33 -14.24 2.40
C ASP A 252 -10.35 -13.59 1.42
N CYS A 253 -9.27 -12.99 1.93
CA CYS A 253 -8.21 -12.35 1.14
C CYS A 253 -6.89 -13.12 1.16
N HIS A 254 -6.57 -13.87 2.21
CA HIS A 254 -5.30 -14.58 2.42
C HIS A 254 -5.50 -16.10 2.42
N ALA A 255 -6.36 -16.61 1.54
CA ALA A 255 -6.83 -18.01 1.52
C ALA A 255 -5.74 -19.05 1.26
N SER A 256 -4.57 -18.64 0.76
CA SER A 256 -3.41 -19.52 0.62
C SER A 256 -2.59 -19.64 1.91
N VAL A 257 -2.74 -18.69 2.84
CA VAL A 257 -1.91 -18.58 4.06
C VAL A 257 -2.66 -19.08 5.29
N ILE A 258 -3.93 -18.70 5.43
CA ILE A 258 -4.73 -18.90 6.65
C ILE A 258 -6.14 -19.41 6.34
N ASP A 259 -6.66 -20.29 7.19
CA ASP A 259 -8.05 -20.75 7.13
C ASP A 259 -9.03 -19.86 7.93
N THR A 260 -10.31 -20.21 7.90
CA THR A 260 -11.39 -19.46 8.58
C THR A 260 -11.35 -19.55 10.10
N GLU A 261 -10.56 -20.48 10.63
CA GLU A 261 -10.35 -20.74 12.05
C GLU A 261 -9.06 -20.08 12.58
N HIS A 262 -8.42 -19.24 11.75
CA HIS A 262 -7.13 -18.58 12.01
C HIS A 262 -5.92 -19.52 12.13
N ASN A 263 -5.98 -20.72 11.54
CA ASN A 263 -4.80 -21.59 11.44
C ASN A 263 -4.01 -21.26 10.17
N ILE A 264 -2.68 -21.19 10.31
CA ILE A 264 -1.78 -21.07 9.16
C ILE A 264 -1.72 -22.43 8.45
N ILE A 265 -2.17 -22.46 7.21
CA ILE A 265 -2.26 -23.68 6.39
C ILE A 265 -1.04 -23.88 5.49
N ASP A 266 -0.27 -22.82 5.24
CA ASP A 266 1.00 -22.88 4.52
C ASP A 266 2.07 -22.04 5.22
N LEU A 267 2.94 -22.73 5.97
CA LEU A 267 4.06 -22.12 6.70
C LEU A 267 5.11 -21.49 5.79
N THR A 268 5.16 -21.85 4.50
CA THR A 268 6.09 -21.25 3.54
C THR A 268 5.66 -19.86 3.08
N LEU A 269 4.39 -19.50 3.31
CA LEU A 269 3.83 -18.20 2.96
C LEU A 269 3.76 -17.23 4.13
N HIS A 270 3.68 -17.73 5.37
CA HIS A 270 3.69 -16.86 6.54
C HIS A 270 5.14 -16.57 6.98
N VAL A 271 5.53 -15.29 6.91
CA VAL A 271 6.91 -14.78 7.09
C VAL A 271 7.83 -15.04 5.87
N ASN A 272 7.35 -14.77 4.66
CA ASN A 272 8.10 -14.93 3.40
C ASN A 272 8.55 -13.61 2.73
N GLY A 273 8.25 -12.46 3.35
CA GLY A 273 8.57 -11.13 2.78
C GLY A 273 7.50 -10.57 1.83
N ARG A 274 6.38 -11.27 1.62
CA ARG A 274 5.32 -10.88 0.69
C ARG A 274 3.94 -10.93 1.35
N ALA A 275 3.04 -10.04 0.93
CA ALA A 275 1.62 -10.16 1.23
C ALA A 275 0.96 -11.06 0.18
N ASP A 276 0.60 -12.29 0.56
CA ASP A 276 -0.07 -13.26 -0.32
C ASP A 276 -1.59 -13.14 -0.24
N THR A 277 -2.23 -12.66 -1.31
CA THR A 277 -3.64 -12.23 -1.31
C THR A 277 -4.56 -13.11 -2.18
N LEU A 278 -4.39 -14.43 -2.12
CA LEU A 278 -5.32 -15.33 -2.80
C LEU A 278 -6.72 -15.21 -2.18
N ARG A 279 -7.69 -14.77 -2.99
CA ARG A 279 -9.09 -14.68 -2.57
C ARG A 279 -9.72 -16.06 -2.48
N ARG A 280 -10.46 -16.32 -1.40
CA ARG A 280 -11.23 -17.58 -1.24
C ARG A 280 -12.36 -17.68 -2.25
N ASP A 281 -13.12 -16.60 -2.41
CA ASP A 281 -14.25 -16.49 -3.32
C ASP A 281 -14.31 -15.07 -3.91
N PRO A 282 -14.07 -14.90 -5.23
CA PRO A 282 -14.15 -13.59 -5.87
C PRO A 282 -15.52 -12.91 -5.74
N SER A 283 -16.61 -13.68 -5.64
CA SER A 283 -17.97 -13.12 -5.60
C SER A 283 -18.24 -12.26 -4.38
N ILE A 284 -17.54 -12.53 -3.26
CA ILE A 284 -17.60 -11.71 -2.04
C ILE A 284 -17.11 -10.28 -2.32
N CYS A 285 -16.13 -10.14 -3.21
CA CYS A 285 -15.61 -8.82 -3.59
C CYS A 285 -16.51 -8.11 -4.58
N ASP A 286 -17.14 -8.84 -5.50
CA ASP A 286 -17.90 -8.27 -6.61
C ASP A 286 -19.15 -7.49 -6.13
N VAL A 287 -19.65 -7.81 -4.93
CA VAL A 287 -20.73 -7.06 -4.27
C VAL A 287 -20.37 -5.59 -4.02
N CYS A 288 -19.08 -5.28 -3.77
CA CYS A 288 -18.61 -3.92 -3.48
C CYS A 288 -17.65 -3.35 -4.54
N HIS A 289 -16.93 -4.22 -5.25
CA HIS A 289 -15.90 -3.87 -6.24
C HIS A 289 -16.30 -4.24 -7.67
N GLY A 290 -17.56 -4.63 -7.90
CA GLY A 290 -18.09 -4.81 -9.25
C GLY A 290 -18.21 -3.49 -10.01
N SER A 291 -18.80 -3.55 -11.20
CA SER A 291 -19.17 -2.37 -11.99
C SER A 291 -20.67 -2.29 -12.22
N GLY A 292 -21.22 -1.07 -12.22
CA GLY A 292 -22.63 -0.81 -12.51
C GLY A 292 -23.46 -0.34 -11.30
N PRO A 293 -24.70 0.13 -11.55
CA PRO A 293 -25.60 0.62 -10.51
C PRO A 293 -25.98 -0.45 -9.47
N GLU A 294 -25.89 -1.73 -9.82
CA GLU A 294 -26.16 -2.86 -8.92
C GLU A 294 -25.11 -3.00 -7.81
N VAL A 295 -23.94 -2.37 -7.94
CA VAL A 295 -22.89 -2.33 -6.90
C VAL A 295 -23.17 -1.21 -5.90
N CYS A 296 -23.82 -0.13 -6.36
CA CYS A 296 -24.19 0.99 -5.50
C CYS A 296 -25.09 0.51 -4.37
N VAL A 297 -26.09 -0.33 -4.67
CA VAL A 297 -27.02 -0.89 -3.67
C VAL A 297 -26.33 -1.76 -2.60
N GLY A 298 -25.13 -2.28 -2.86
CA GLY A 298 -24.35 -3.05 -1.89
C GLY A 298 -23.85 -2.22 -0.71
N CYS A 299 -23.54 -0.94 -0.96
CA CYS A 299 -23.11 0.01 0.08
C CYS A 299 -24.21 1.01 0.45
N HIS A 300 -25.03 1.40 -0.52
CA HIS A 300 -26.06 2.43 -0.43
C HIS A 300 -27.24 2.12 -1.35
N GLY A 301 -28.39 1.83 -0.75
CA GLY A 301 -29.61 1.61 -1.51
C GLY A 301 -30.76 1.25 -0.59
N GLY A 302 -31.94 1.75 -0.89
CA GLY A 302 -33.17 1.43 -0.19
C GLY A 302 -33.71 0.06 -0.57
N VAL A 303 -34.71 -0.39 0.17
CA VAL A 303 -35.46 -1.63 -0.13
C VAL A 303 -36.62 -1.41 -1.10
N ASP A 304 -36.90 -0.15 -1.44
CA ASP A 304 -38.09 0.28 -2.18
C ASP A 304 -37.91 0.29 -3.70
N ASN A 305 -36.69 0.47 -4.24
CA ASN A 305 -36.41 0.22 -5.66
C ASN A 305 -34.94 -0.19 -5.95
N LEU A 306 -34.69 -0.59 -7.20
CA LEU A 306 -33.39 -1.09 -7.69
C LEU A 306 -32.45 0.02 -8.19
N THR A 307 -32.82 1.28 -8.06
CA THR A 307 -32.01 2.40 -8.57
C THR A 307 -30.92 2.84 -7.58
N GLY A 308 -30.93 2.31 -6.35
CA GLY A 308 -30.11 2.78 -5.25
C GLY A 308 -30.67 4.03 -4.55
N ALA A 309 -31.86 4.49 -4.94
CA ALA A 309 -32.53 5.65 -4.39
C ALA A 309 -33.89 5.26 -3.75
N PRO A 310 -34.19 5.72 -2.53
CA PRO A 310 -33.34 6.51 -1.68
C PRO A 310 -32.23 5.62 -1.11
N PRO A 311 -31.01 6.13 -0.96
CA PRO A 311 -29.95 5.34 -0.34
C PRO A 311 -30.31 5.03 1.11
N LEU A 312 -29.94 3.84 1.58
CA LEU A 312 -29.70 3.62 3.00
C LEU A 312 -28.59 4.58 3.41
N GLY A 313 -28.84 5.41 4.42
CA GLY A 313 -27.77 6.24 4.99
C GLY A 313 -26.68 5.35 5.60
N LEU A 314 -25.42 5.80 5.61
CA LEU A 314 -24.30 5.02 6.15
C LEU A 314 -24.45 4.62 7.62
N ARG A 315 -25.42 5.21 8.34
CA ARG A 315 -25.71 4.89 9.74
C ARG A 315 -27.05 4.15 9.89
N GLY A 316 -27.59 3.62 8.79
CA GLY A 316 -28.85 2.87 8.76
C GLY A 316 -30.10 3.74 8.64
N GLU A 317 -29.97 5.02 8.25
CA GLU A 317 -31.12 5.89 7.99
C GLU A 317 -31.95 5.39 6.80
N THR A 318 -33.28 5.35 6.97
CA THR A 318 -34.21 4.81 5.95
C THR A 318 -35.42 5.71 5.67
N SER A 319 -35.64 6.74 6.50
CA SER A 319 -36.84 7.58 6.39
C SER A 319 -36.57 8.85 5.59
N ALA A 320 -37.51 9.22 4.71
CA ALA A 320 -37.39 10.41 3.83
C ALA A 320 -37.33 11.75 4.58
N ASP A 321 -37.65 11.80 5.87
CA ASP A 321 -37.46 12.98 6.72
C ASP A 321 -36.01 13.12 7.24
N GLN A 322 -35.13 12.15 6.95
CA GLN A 322 -33.72 12.16 7.31
C GLN A 322 -32.87 12.69 6.15
N LEU A 323 -31.89 13.54 6.47
CA LEU A 323 -31.05 14.22 5.47
C LEU A 323 -30.32 13.26 4.52
N ALA A 324 -29.91 12.09 5.02
CA ALA A 324 -29.21 11.07 4.24
C ALA A 324 -30.09 10.38 3.18
N VAL A 325 -31.42 10.40 3.37
CA VAL A 325 -32.41 9.69 2.55
C VAL A 325 -33.20 10.70 1.71
N GLY A 326 -33.95 11.60 2.36
CA GLY A 326 -34.66 12.71 1.75
C GLY A 326 -35.67 12.33 0.65
N ALA A 327 -35.97 13.30 -0.21
CA ALA A 327 -36.94 13.20 -1.30
C ALA A 327 -36.44 12.46 -2.57
N HIS A 328 -35.40 11.62 -2.45
CA HIS A 328 -34.79 10.91 -3.58
C HIS A 328 -35.82 10.16 -4.45
N THR A 329 -36.66 9.30 -3.85
CA THR A 329 -37.59 8.42 -4.58
C THR A 329 -38.49 9.18 -5.54
N LEU A 330 -39.06 10.32 -5.10
CA LEU A 330 -39.94 11.13 -5.94
C LEU A 330 -39.23 11.71 -7.17
N HIS A 331 -37.94 12.04 -7.07
CA HIS A 331 -37.17 12.55 -8.21
C HIS A 331 -36.76 11.43 -9.17
N MET A 332 -36.49 10.23 -8.64
CA MET A 332 -36.00 9.10 -9.44
C MET A 332 -37.11 8.28 -10.10
N GLU A 333 -38.33 8.33 -9.58
CA GLU A 333 -39.51 7.68 -10.19
C GLU A 333 -40.34 8.65 -11.03
N GLY A 334 -40.12 9.95 -10.85
CA GLY A 334 -40.97 11.01 -11.39
C GLY A 334 -42.30 11.12 -10.66
N GLY A 335 -43.18 12.00 -11.15
CA GLY A 335 -44.43 12.30 -10.47
C GLY A 335 -45.61 12.49 -11.42
N THR A 336 -46.61 13.24 -10.96
CA THR A 336 -47.72 13.72 -11.80
C THR A 336 -47.33 14.90 -12.67
N LEU A 337 -46.28 15.64 -12.29
CA LEU A 337 -45.86 16.88 -12.94
C LEU A 337 -44.67 16.73 -13.89
N ALA A 338 -43.75 15.80 -13.63
CA ALA A 338 -42.53 15.62 -14.43
C ALA A 338 -42.13 14.14 -14.51
N ASP A 339 -41.27 13.80 -15.46
CA ASP A 339 -40.62 12.48 -15.55
C ASP A 339 -39.48 12.36 -14.52
N ALA A 340 -38.89 11.17 -14.41
CA ALA A 340 -37.74 10.90 -13.54
C ALA A 340 -36.48 11.67 -13.98
N PHE A 341 -35.65 12.03 -13.00
CA PHE A 341 -34.34 12.64 -13.20
C PHE A 341 -33.21 11.62 -12.98
N ALA A 342 -32.04 11.86 -13.57
CA ALA A 342 -30.86 11.06 -13.33
C ALA A 342 -30.14 11.53 -12.05
N CYS A 343 -29.40 10.64 -11.37
CA CYS A 343 -28.64 11.02 -10.18
C CYS A 343 -27.63 12.16 -10.47
N SER A 344 -27.07 12.17 -11.69
CA SER A 344 -26.17 13.21 -12.18
C SER A 344 -26.83 14.59 -12.36
N ASP A 345 -28.16 14.67 -12.28
CA ASP A 345 -28.88 15.95 -12.27
C ASP A 345 -28.73 16.71 -10.96
N CYS A 346 -28.36 16.02 -9.88
CA CYS A 346 -28.25 16.62 -8.56
C CYS A 346 -26.80 16.64 -8.05
N HIS A 347 -26.12 15.51 -8.09
CA HIS A 347 -24.80 15.34 -7.49
C HIS A 347 -23.85 14.57 -8.41
N LYS A 348 -22.56 14.58 -8.08
CA LYS A 348 -21.57 13.79 -8.79
C LYS A 348 -21.84 12.31 -8.53
N VAL A 349 -21.98 11.52 -9.60
CA VAL A 349 -22.09 10.05 -9.51
C VAL A 349 -20.71 9.47 -9.81
N PRO A 350 -20.08 8.78 -8.85
CA PRO A 350 -18.78 8.15 -9.08
C PRO A 350 -18.91 6.99 -10.07
N SER A 351 -17.90 6.82 -10.91
CA SER A 351 -17.73 5.68 -11.81
C SER A 351 -17.11 4.46 -11.12
N SER A 352 -16.46 4.66 -9.96
CA SER A 352 -15.80 3.63 -9.15
C SER A 352 -15.87 3.97 -7.65
N LEU A 353 -15.79 2.94 -6.80
CA LEU A 353 -15.75 3.09 -5.34
C LEU A 353 -14.63 4.05 -4.88
N ILE A 354 -13.50 4.05 -5.56
CA ILE A 354 -12.30 4.82 -5.18
C ILE A 354 -12.18 6.17 -5.90
N ASP A 355 -13.24 6.61 -6.60
CA ASP A 355 -13.23 7.92 -7.23
C ASP A 355 -13.15 9.02 -6.18
N ASP A 356 -12.41 10.08 -6.50
CA ASP A 356 -12.20 11.22 -5.61
C ASP A 356 -13.55 11.86 -5.21
N GLY A 357 -13.72 12.04 -3.89
CA GLY A 357 -14.94 12.48 -3.22
C GLY A 357 -15.88 11.36 -2.76
N HIS A 358 -15.83 10.16 -3.34
CA HIS A 358 -16.80 9.11 -3.01
C HIS A 358 -16.65 8.56 -1.58
N LEU A 359 -15.43 8.19 -1.18
CA LEU A 359 -15.09 7.78 0.19
C LEU A 359 -14.60 8.97 1.03
N GLY A 360 -15.25 10.13 0.88
CA GLY A 360 -14.91 11.34 1.62
C GLY A 360 -14.99 11.14 3.14
N LEU A 361 -14.03 11.71 3.87
CA LEU A 361 -13.97 11.62 5.34
C LEU A 361 -15.18 12.25 6.04
N ASP A 362 -15.89 13.15 5.37
CA ASP A 362 -17.07 13.82 5.90
C ASP A 362 -18.37 13.04 5.65
N SER A 363 -18.34 12.01 4.78
CA SER A 363 -19.53 11.23 4.37
C SER A 363 -20.64 12.10 3.77
N ILE A 364 -20.27 13.16 3.04
CA ILE A 364 -21.22 14.09 2.41
C ILE A 364 -21.13 13.99 0.89
N ALA A 365 -22.24 13.70 0.22
CA ALA A 365 -22.30 13.76 -1.24
C ALA A 365 -22.17 15.21 -1.75
N GLU A 366 -21.28 15.44 -2.72
CA GLU A 366 -21.08 16.74 -3.33
C GLU A 366 -22.13 17.05 -4.40
N MET A 367 -22.89 18.13 -4.17
CA MET A 367 -23.89 18.64 -5.10
C MET A 367 -23.21 19.38 -6.25
N THR A 368 -23.50 18.98 -7.49
CA THR A 368 -22.91 19.59 -8.69
C THR A 368 -23.93 20.13 -9.68
N PHE A 369 -25.21 19.73 -9.56
CA PHE A 369 -26.36 20.10 -10.40
C PHE A 369 -26.12 20.06 -11.93
N SER A 370 -26.97 19.37 -12.68
CA SER A 370 -26.85 19.40 -14.15
C SER A 370 -27.16 20.78 -14.73
N PRO A 371 -26.77 21.05 -15.98
CA PRO A 371 -27.13 22.30 -16.66
C PRO A 371 -28.64 22.60 -16.66
N LEU A 372 -29.49 21.57 -16.58
CA LEU A 372 -30.95 21.73 -16.51
C LEU A 372 -31.39 22.52 -15.28
N ALA A 373 -30.74 22.30 -14.12
CA ALA A 373 -31.06 23.00 -12.88
C ALA A 373 -30.78 24.51 -12.95
N GLY A 374 -29.90 24.93 -13.86
CA GLY A 374 -29.50 26.31 -14.07
C GLY A 374 -28.21 26.70 -13.32
N PRO A 375 -27.52 27.76 -13.77
CA PRO A 375 -26.16 28.10 -13.32
C PRO A 375 -26.09 28.64 -11.88
N SER A 376 -27.23 28.97 -11.28
CA SER A 376 -27.33 29.45 -9.90
C SER A 376 -27.97 28.44 -8.96
N ALA A 377 -28.25 27.22 -9.45
CA ALA A 377 -28.80 26.14 -8.65
C ALA A 377 -27.91 25.91 -7.42
N SER A 378 -28.54 25.79 -6.25
CA SER A 378 -27.82 25.69 -4.99
C SER A 378 -28.56 24.82 -4.00
N TRP A 379 -27.77 24.19 -3.14
CA TRP A 379 -28.22 23.37 -2.03
C TRP A 379 -27.58 23.89 -0.74
N THR A 380 -28.40 24.15 0.27
CA THR A 380 -27.93 24.56 1.60
C THR A 380 -28.16 23.44 2.60
N ARG A 381 -27.09 22.73 2.96
CA ARG A 381 -27.16 21.54 3.84
C ARG A 381 -27.72 21.85 5.24
N SER A 382 -27.39 23.01 5.82
CA SER A 382 -27.81 23.37 7.18
C SER A 382 -29.31 23.59 7.34
N THR A 383 -29.97 24.06 6.29
CA THR A 383 -31.43 24.26 6.23
C THR A 383 -32.13 23.17 5.45
N ALA A 384 -31.36 22.25 4.87
CA ALA A 384 -31.83 21.24 3.94
C ALA A 384 -32.66 21.83 2.77
N THR A 385 -32.28 23.00 2.23
CA THR A 385 -33.08 23.69 1.20
C THR A 385 -32.41 23.76 -0.16
N CYS A 386 -33.20 23.55 -1.21
CA CYS A 386 -32.83 23.70 -2.62
C CYS A 386 -33.28 25.08 -3.13
N SER A 387 -32.40 25.89 -3.70
CA SER A 387 -32.72 27.26 -4.14
C SER A 387 -32.19 27.58 -5.53
N SER A 388 -32.89 28.48 -6.23
CA SER A 388 -32.52 28.96 -7.57
C SER A 388 -32.43 27.85 -8.63
N ILE A 389 -33.22 26.79 -8.47
CA ILE A 389 -33.30 25.63 -9.36
C ILE A 389 -34.43 25.82 -10.37
N TYR A 390 -34.17 25.61 -11.65
CA TYR A 390 -35.15 25.67 -12.75
C TYR A 390 -36.41 24.85 -12.42
N CYS A 391 -36.25 23.57 -12.08
CA CYS A 391 -37.35 22.66 -11.77
C CYS A 391 -38.21 23.12 -10.57
N HIS A 392 -37.66 23.97 -9.70
CA HIS A 392 -38.36 24.49 -8.52
C HIS A 392 -38.95 25.89 -8.75
N GLY A 393 -38.93 26.43 -9.97
CA GLY A 393 -39.56 27.74 -10.28
C GLY A 393 -38.58 28.86 -10.62
N SER A 394 -37.27 28.59 -10.68
CA SER A 394 -36.25 29.58 -11.04
C SER A 394 -36.16 29.79 -12.56
N PHE A 395 -37.21 30.35 -13.14
CA PHE A 395 -37.27 30.71 -14.56
C PHE A 395 -38.15 31.94 -14.79
N ALA A 396 -38.07 32.52 -15.99
CA ALA A 396 -38.85 33.69 -16.35
C ALA A 396 -40.37 33.37 -16.34
N GLY A 397 -41.11 34.00 -15.44
CA GLY A 397 -42.52 33.74 -15.21
C GLY A 397 -42.81 32.66 -14.16
N GLY A 398 -41.77 32.16 -13.48
CA GLY A 398 -41.88 31.25 -12.35
C GLY A 398 -41.72 31.96 -11.00
N ASN A 399 -42.00 31.23 -9.93
CA ASN A 399 -41.83 31.66 -8.56
C ASN A 399 -40.38 31.45 -8.10
N MET A 400 -39.55 32.48 -8.29
CA MET A 400 -38.14 32.46 -7.91
C MET A 400 -37.89 32.38 -6.40
N SER A 401 -38.92 32.55 -5.57
CA SER A 401 -38.82 32.43 -4.11
C SER A 401 -39.01 31.00 -3.60
N ASN A 402 -39.36 30.05 -4.47
CA ASN A 402 -39.47 28.66 -4.09
C ASN A 402 -38.13 28.12 -3.58
N SER A 403 -38.18 27.57 -2.38
CA SER A 403 -37.03 26.98 -1.70
C SER A 403 -37.48 25.71 -0.96
N PRO A 404 -37.80 24.62 -1.70
CA PRO A 404 -38.26 23.39 -1.09
C PRO A 404 -37.16 22.77 -0.20
N VAL A 405 -37.62 22.10 0.85
CA VAL A 405 -36.82 21.41 1.84
C VAL A 405 -36.68 19.93 1.43
N TRP A 406 -35.46 19.43 1.32
CA TRP A 406 -35.16 18.05 0.89
C TRP A 406 -35.82 16.95 1.72
N THR A 407 -36.02 17.20 3.01
CA THR A 407 -36.66 16.27 3.95
C THR A 407 -38.14 16.59 4.19
N GLY A 408 -38.70 17.54 3.44
CA GLY A 408 -40.10 17.93 3.53
C GLY A 408 -40.99 17.16 2.55
N PHE A 409 -42.30 17.20 2.81
CA PHE A 409 -43.33 16.50 2.03
C PHE A 409 -44.30 17.51 1.41
N ASP A 410 -44.94 17.13 0.30
CA ASP A 410 -46.04 17.88 -0.34
C ASP A 410 -45.70 19.34 -0.69
N GLN A 411 -44.55 19.56 -1.34
CA GLN A 411 -44.01 20.91 -1.62
C GLN A 411 -44.17 21.37 -3.07
N ALA A 412 -44.85 20.58 -3.91
CA ALA A 412 -44.94 20.80 -5.36
C ALA A 412 -46.37 20.73 -5.88
N ASP A 413 -47.28 21.51 -5.27
CA ASP A 413 -48.64 21.63 -5.78
C ASP A 413 -48.70 22.40 -7.11
N CYS A 414 -49.67 22.07 -7.96
CA CYS A 414 -49.92 22.81 -9.20
C CYS A 414 -50.20 24.30 -8.90
N GLY A 415 -49.48 25.20 -9.57
CA GLY A 415 -49.53 26.65 -9.29
C GLY A 415 -48.45 27.17 -8.35
N SER A 416 -47.70 26.29 -7.66
CA SER A 416 -46.62 26.72 -6.75
C SER A 416 -45.37 27.20 -7.50
N CYS A 417 -45.07 26.62 -8.66
CA CYS A 417 -43.88 26.94 -9.46
C CYS A 417 -44.09 28.09 -10.45
N HIS A 418 -45.28 28.21 -11.05
CA HIS A 418 -45.68 29.31 -11.92
C HIS A 418 -47.20 29.46 -11.84
N ASP A 419 -47.73 30.64 -12.20
CA ASP A 419 -49.17 30.86 -12.18
C ASP A 419 -49.91 30.01 -13.21
N VAL A 420 -51.15 29.65 -12.89
CA VAL A 420 -52.02 28.79 -13.71
C VAL A 420 -53.15 29.59 -14.38
N GLY A 421 -52.94 30.89 -14.59
CA GLY A 421 -53.89 31.81 -15.21
C GLY A 421 -54.68 32.67 -14.20
N SER A 422 -54.46 32.50 -12.90
CA SER A 422 -55.13 33.31 -11.87
C SER A 422 -54.56 34.72 -11.76
N ASN A 423 -53.29 34.88 -12.10
CA ASN A 423 -52.58 36.15 -12.20
C ASN A 423 -51.62 36.13 -13.41
N PRO A 424 -52.12 36.28 -14.64
CA PRO A 424 -51.33 36.19 -15.87
C PRO A 424 -50.16 37.19 -15.94
N ASN A 425 -50.19 38.28 -15.16
CA ASN A 425 -49.10 39.24 -15.04
C ASN A 425 -47.81 38.65 -14.46
N SER A 426 -47.91 37.54 -13.74
CA SER A 426 -46.77 36.84 -13.17
C SER A 426 -46.08 35.91 -14.17
N LEU A 427 -46.72 35.62 -15.31
CA LEU A 427 -46.16 34.83 -16.40
C LEU A 427 -45.29 35.70 -17.30
N SER A 428 -44.37 35.08 -18.05
CA SER A 428 -43.46 35.80 -18.95
C SER A 428 -44.05 36.05 -20.33
N GLY A 429 -43.53 37.04 -21.07
CA GLY A 429 -43.99 37.34 -22.43
C GLY A 429 -45.44 37.84 -22.48
N GLN A 430 -46.17 37.44 -23.53
CA GLN A 430 -47.52 37.96 -23.82
C GLN A 430 -48.66 37.13 -23.22
N HIS A 431 -48.39 36.34 -22.16
CA HIS A 431 -49.43 35.53 -21.52
C HIS A 431 -50.57 36.37 -20.94
N ARG A 432 -50.28 37.59 -20.42
CA ARG A 432 -51.32 38.50 -19.95
C ARG A 432 -52.32 38.81 -21.06
N ASP A 433 -51.84 39.21 -22.23
CA ASP A 433 -52.72 39.65 -23.31
C ASP A 433 -53.58 38.46 -23.80
N HIS A 434 -52.96 37.30 -23.99
CA HIS A 434 -53.69 36.10 -24.44
C HIS A 434 -54.68 35.53 -23.41
N ILE A 435 -54.32 35.50 -22.13
CA ILE A 435 -55.18 34.89 -21.09
C ILE A 435 -56.21 35.89 -20.59
N GLN A 436 -55.82 37.15 -20.34
CA GLN A 436 -56.69 38.15 -19.72
C GLN A 436 -57.48 38.97 -20.75
N GLU A 437 -56.88 39.38 -21.87
CA GLU A 437 -57.54 40.25 -22.85
C GLU A 437 -58.31 39.42 -23.89
N GLU A 438 -57.71 38.32 -24.37
CA GLU A 438 -58.29 37.46 -25.40
C GLU A 438 -59.00 36.20 -24.85
N ASN A 439 -58.93 35.97 -23.53
CA ASN A 439 -59.61 34.85 -22.84
C ASN A 439 -59.28 33.47 -23.46
N LEU A 440 -58.00 33.22 -23.74
CA LEU A 440 -57.50 31.95 -24.27
C LEU A 440 -57.07 31.01 -23.14
N ASP A 441 -57.44 29.72 -23.28
CA ASP A 441 -57.00 28.65 -22.38
C ASP A 441 -55.56 28.19 -22.72
N CYS A 442 -54.83 27.68 -21.73
CA CYS A 442 -53.45 27.20 -21.90
C CYS A 442 -53.31 26.14 -23.02
N ILE A 443 -54.30 25.25 -23.18
CA ILE A 443 -54.30 24.20 -24.20
C ILE A 443 -54.24 24.74 -25.63
N GLU A 444 -54.71 25.97 -25.87
CA GLU A 444 -54.72 26.56 -27.22
C GLU A 444 -53.28 26.71 -27.77
N CYS A 445 -52.29 26.87 -26.88
CA CYS A 445 -50.87 27.01 -27.20
C CYS A 445 -49.98 25.87 -26.68
N HIS A 446 -50.44 25.08 -25.70
CA HIS A 446 -49.65 24.02 -25.05
C HIS A 446 -50.34 22.65 -25.18
N VAL A 447 -50.95 22.37 -26.34
CA VAL A 447 -51.77 21.16 -26.57
C VAL A 447 -51.00 19.85 -26.38
N SER A 448 -49.67 19.88 -26.54
CA SER A 448 -48.81 18.71 -26.33
C SER A 448 -48.44 18.47 -24.86
N VAL A 449 -48.66 19.44 -23.97
CA VAL A 449 -48.19 19.40 -22.58
C VAL A 449 -49.35 19.34 -21.59
N VAL A 450 -50.42 20.11 -21.83
CA VAL A 450 -51.53 20.29 -20.87
C VAL A 450 -52.90 20.08 -21.51
N SER A 451 -53.81 19.48 -20.75
CA SER A 451 -55.23 19.31 -21.11
C SER A 451 -56.06 20.57 -20.78
N ARG A 452 -57.34 20.59 -21.21
CA ARG A 452 -58.30 21.65 -20.83
C ARG A 452 -58.56 21.73 -19.34
N GLN A 453 -58.36 20.62 -18.61
CA GLN A 453 -58.53 20.56 -17.15
C GLN A 453 -57.21 20.87 -16.41
N LEU A 454 -56.20 21.42 -17.09
CA LEU A 454 -54.88 21.75 -16.54
C LEU A 454 -54.08 20.53 -16.05
N SER A 455 -54.47 19.31 -16.42
CA SER A 455 -53.64 18.11 -16.17
C SER A 455 -52.51 18.02 -17.19
N ILE A 456 -51.29 17.71 -16.72
CA ILE A 456 -50.12 17.43 -17.56
C ILE A 456 -50.32 16.09 -18.25
N ILE A 457 -50.32 16.09 -19.58
CA ILE A 457 -50.56 14.89 -20.41
C ILE A 457 -49.28 14.25 -20.93
N ASP A 458 -48.21 15.04 -21.08
CA ASP A 458 -46.88 14.55 -21.39
C ASP A 458 -45.86 15.16 -20.42
N LYS A 459 -45.48 14.33 -19.43
CA LYS A 459 -44.55 14.71 -18.37
C LYS A 459 -43.11 14.89 -18.86
N LYS A 460 -42.77 14.35 -20.03
CA LYS A 460 -41.43 14.52 -20.62
C LYS A 460 -41.23 15.90 -21.21
N LEU A 461 -42.32 16.61 -21.48
CA LEU A 461 -42.33 17.97 -22.03
C LEU A 461 -42.61 19.03 -20.96
N HIS A 462 -42.83 18.62 -19.71
CA HIS A 462 -43.06 19.51 -18.58
C HIS A 462 -41.89 19.38 -17.61
N VAL A 463 -41.15 20.48 -17.41
CA VAL A 463 -39.88 20.53 -16.65
C VAL A 463 -38.68 19.88 -17.39
N ASP A 464 -38.60 20.09 -18.71
CA ASP A 464 -37.51 19.60 -19.57
C ASP A 464 -36.49 20.69 -19.97
N GLY A 465 -36.67 21.92 -19.48
CA GLY A 465 -35.83 23.07 -19.83
C GLY A 465 -36.25 23.78 -21.12
N LEU A 466 -37.26 23.29 -21.83
CA LEU A 466 -37.70 23.81 -23.12
C LEU A 466 -39.09 24.45 -23.04
N LYS A 467 -39.30 25.49 -23.85
CA LYS A 467 -40.63 26.11 -24.01
C LYS A 467 -41.35 25.44 -25.17
N THR A 468 -42.00 24.32 -24.90
CA THR A 468 -42.79 23.60 -25.89
C THR A 468 -44.12 24.30 -26.13
N VAL A 469 -44.24 24.96 -27.28
CA VAL A 469 -45.48 25.61 -27.76
C VAL A 469 -45.97 24.84 -28.99
N ALA A 470 -47.16 24.28 -28.88
CA ALA A 470 -47.86 23.56 -29.93
C ALA A 470 -49.31 24.04 -29.98
N PHE A 471 -49.67 24.73 -31.05
CA PHE A 471 -51.00 25.31 -31.19
C PHE A 471 -52.04 24.26 -31.55
N LEU A 472 -53.18 24.29 -30.84
CA LEU A 472 -54.31 23.38 -31.12
C LEU A 472 -54.85 23.54 -32.56
N LYS A 473 -54.82 24.76 -33.10
CA LYS A 473 -55.33 25.11 -34.44
C LYS A 473 -54.25 25.13 -35.53
N GLY A 474 -53.04 24.63 -35.23
CA GLY A 474 -51.90 24.66 -36.13
C GLY A 474 -51.23 26.03 -36.24
N GLY A 475 -49.95 26.03 -36.63
CA GLY A 475 -49.06 27.19 -36.68
C GLY A 475 -47.68 26.85 -36.12
N THR A 476 -46.76 27.82 -36.13
CA THR A 476 -45.40 27.65 -35.61
C THR A 476 -45.07 28.75 -34.61
N TYR A 477 -44.35 28.38 -33.54
CA TYR A 477 -43.79 29.32 -32.57
C TYR A 477 -42.26 29.21 -32.56
N GLN A 478 -41.57 30.33 -32.75
CA GLN A 478 -40.12 30.39 -32.73
C GLN A 478 -39.64 31.70 -32.09
N SER A 479 -38.86 31.58 -31.02
CA SER A 479 -38.16 32.71 -30.37
C SER A 479 -39.05 33.90 -30.00
N GLY A 480 -40.27 33.65 -29.51
CA GLY A 480 -41.21 34.73 -29.14
C GLY A 480 -42.22 35.07 -30.22
N SER A 481 -41.98 34.67 -31.48
CA SER A 481 -42.85 34.97 -32.61
C SER A 481 -43.70 33.77 -33.01
N CYS A 482 -44.91 34.03 -33.48
CA CYS A 482 -45.83 33.03 -34.00
C CYS A 482 -46.21 33.33 -35.45
N SER A 483 -46.39 32.27 -36.26
CA SER A 483 -46.73 32.39 -37.68
C SER A 483 -47.58 31.21 -38.16
N GLY A 484 -48.29 31.39 -39.27
CA GLY A 484 -49.10 30.34 -39.90
C GLY A 484 -50.34 29.90 -39.11
N LEU A 485 -50.82 30.72 -38.18
CA LEU A 485 -52.05 30.48 -37.40
C LEU A 485 -53.28 30.66 -38.31
N ASN A 486 -54.02 29.59 -38.60
CA ASN A 486 -55.12 29.65 -39.58
C ASN A 486 -56.43 30.16 -38.95
N SER A 487 -57.01 31.17 -39.60
CA SER A 487 -58.36 31.75 -39.45
C SER A 487 -58.61 32.70 -38.27
N THR A 488 -59.29 33.80 -38.60
CA THR A 488 -60.16 34.80 -37.89
C THR A 488 -60.15 34.99 -36.36
N SER A 489 -59.42 34.22 -35.57
CA SER A 489 -59.43 34.25 -34.09
C SER A 489 -58.05 34.34 -33.44
N CYS A 490 -56.97 34.37 -34.23
CA CYS A 490 -55.61 34.68 -33.78
C CYS A 490 -54.99 35.72 -34.76
N HIS A 491 -53.67 35.83 -34.83
CA HIS A 491 -52.94 36.85 -35.61
C HIS A 491 -53.10 36.82 -37.15
N GLY A 492 -53.92 35.92 -37.72
CA GLY A 492 -54.15 35.85 -39.16
C GLY A 492 -52.85 35.65 -39.95
N THR A 493 -52.57 36.54 -40.92
CA THR A 493 -51.31 36.54 -41.70
C THR A 493 -50.26 37.50 -41.15
N GLU A 494 -50.53 38.16 -40.03
CA GLU A 494 -49.62 39.14 -39.44
C GLU A 494 -48.61 38.46 -38.52
N ASP A 495 -47.35 38.87 -38.59
CA ASP A 495 -46.31 38.45 -37.67
C ASP A 495 -46.36 39.36 -36.43
N TRP A 496 -46.56 38.76 -35.25
CA TRP A 496 -46.55 39.47 -33.97
C TRP A 496 -45.30 39.04 -33.17
N TRP A 497 -44.66 40.00 -32.51
CA TRP A 497 -43.37 39.87 -31.83
C TRP A 497 -43.43 40.22 -30.34
#